data_AF-A0A656GBL4-F1
#
_entry.id   AF-A0A656GBL4-F1
#
_cell.length_a   1.000
_cell.length_b   1.000
_cell.length_c   1.000
_cell.angle_alpha   90.00
_cell.angle_beta   90.00
_cell.angle_gamma   90.00
#
_symmetry.space_group_name_H-M   'P 1'
#
loop_
_entity.id
_entity.type
_entity.pdbx_description
1 polymer ?
#
loop_
_entity_poly.entity_id
_entity_poly.type
_entity_poly.pdbx_seq_one_letter_code
_entity_poly.pdbx_strand_id
1 'polypeptide(L)' 'TLTDDQERTLMKLVVDAKTDRVLGCHMVGPDAGEIVQSLAIAIKAGATKQVFDDTIGVHPTAAEEFVTMRTPAKR' A
#
# COMPACT_ATOMS: atom_id res chain seq x y z
N THR A 1 -0.21 -30.65 6.63
CA THR A 1 -0.05 -30.04 7.97
C THR A 1 -0.78 -28.72 7.93
N LEU A 2 -2.04 -28.70 8.38
CA LEU A 2 -2.79 -27.46 8.57
C LEU A 2 -2.36 -26.91 9.93
N THR A 3 -1.27 -26.15 9.94
CA THR A 3 -0.97 -25.30 11.08
C THR A 3 -2.00 -24.17 11.08
N ASP A 4 -2.62 -23.87 12.22
CA ASP A 4 -3.46 -22.69 12.50
C ASP A 4 -2.69 -21.35 12.35
N ASP A 5 -1.69 -21.31 11.48
CA ASP A 5 -0.89 -20.13 11.20
C ASP A 5 -1.67 -19.28 10.19
N GLN A 6 -2.42 -18.31 10.71
CA GLN A 6 -3.08 -17.33 9.85
C GLN A 6 -1.99 -16.51 9.14
N GLU A 7 -1.80 -16.76 7.85
CA GLU A 7 -0.89 -15.99 7.01
C GLU A 7 -1.26 -14.50 7.11
N ARG A 8 -0.32 -13.71 7.64
CA ARG A 8 -0.50 -12.27 7.78
C ARG A 8 -0.09 -11.59 6.48
N THR A 9 -0.95 -10.70 6.00
CA THR A 9 -0.55 -9.74 4.97
C THR A 9 0.10 -8.54 5.64
N LEU A 10 1.28 -8.15 5.17
CA LEU A 10 2.01 -6.98 5.62
C LEU A 10 2.11 -5.98 4.48
N MET A 11 1.87 -4.71 4.78
CA MET A 11 1.96 -3.63 3.81
C MET A 11 2.63 -2.41 4.42
N LYS A 12 3.37 -1.66 3.61
CA LYS A 12 4.03 -0.42 4.03
C LYS A 12 4.07 0.56 2.87
N LEU A 13 3.69 1.80 3.15
CA LEU A 13 3.90 2.94 2.26
C LEU A 13 4.97 3.86 2.88
N VAL A 14 5.96 4.24 2.10
CA VAL A 14 6.99 5.20 2.52
C VAL A 14 6.69 6.52 1.83
N VAL A 15 6.53 7.57 2.63
CA VAL A 15 6.13 8.91 2.16
C VAL A 15 7.17 9.92 2.60
N ASP A 16 7.54 10.82 1.71
CA ASP A 16 8.36 11.97 2.05
C ASP A 16 7.53 12.98 2.86
N ALA A 17 7.93 13.23 4.11
CA ALA A 17 7.16 14.04 5.05
C ALA A 17 7.05 15.53 4.66
N LYS A 18 7.90 16.02 3.75
CA LYS A 18 7.90 17.44 3.33
C LYS A 18 7.06 17.66 2.07
N THR A 19 7.14 16.71 1.13
CA THR A 19 6.56 16.84 -0.21
C THR A 19 5.31 15.98 -0.41
N ASP A 20 4.98 15.13 0.56
CA ASP A 20 3.90 14.15 0.51
C ASP A 20 4.05 13.08 -0.58
N ARG A 21 5.19 13.04 -1.31
CA ARG A 21 5.41 12.08 -2.38
C ARG A 21 5.57 10.67 -1.82
N VAL A 22 4.89 9.71 -2.43
CA VAL A 22 5.13 8.29 -2.14
C VAL A 22 6.49 7.91 -2.74
N LEU A 23 7.42 7.52 -1.86
CA LEU A 23 8.77 7.11 -2.22
C LEU A 23 8.86 5.61 -2.53
N GLY A 24 7.96 4.81 -1.97
CA GLY A 24 7.95 3.37 -2.17
C GLY A 24 6.76 2.70 -1.50
N CYS A 25 6.47 1.47 -1.95
CA CYS A 25 5.53 0.56 -1.32
C CYS A 25 6.19 -0.81 -1.12
N HIS A 26 5.76 -1.52 -0.09
CA HIS A 26 6.20 -2.89 0.19
C HIS A 26 4.99 -3.72 0.58
N MET A 27 4.92 -4.95 0.10
CA MET A 27 3.88 -5.90 0.47
C MET A 27 4.48 -7.29 0.61
N VAL A 28 3.99 -8.04 1.61
CA VAL A 28 4.17 -9.48 1.74
C VAL A 28 2.79 -10.08 1.96
N GLY A 29 2.38 -11.01 1.10
CA GLY A 29 1.07 -11.64 1.12
C GLY A 29 0.65 -12.11 -0.28
N PRO A 30 -0.56 -12.67 -0.41
CA PRO A 30 -1.12 -13.06 -1.70
C PRO A 30 -1.11 -11.88 -2.68
N ASP A 31 -0.87 -12.18 -3.96
CA ASP A 31 -0.95 -11.23 -5.08
C ASP A 31 -0.03 -10.00 -5.00
N ALA A 32 0.96 -10.00 -4.09
CA ALA A 32 1.85 -8.87 -3.88
C ALA A 32 2.57 -8.38 -5.15
N GLY A 33 2.95 -9.30 -6.04
CA GLY A 33 3.57 -8.96 -7.33
C GLY A 33 2.66 -8.10 -8.22
N GLU A 34 1.39 -8.52 -8.37
CA GLU A 34 0.39 -7.83 -9.20
C GLU A 34 -0.01 -6.47 -8.61
N ILE A 35 -0.20 -6.42 -7.29
CA ILE A 35 -0.56 -5.19 -6.58
C ILE A 35 0.59 -4.17 -6.64
N VAL A 36 1.81 -4.59 -6.30
CA VAL A 36 2.98 -3.69 -6.32
C VAL A 36 3.30 -3.20 -7.74
N GLN A 37 3.16 -4.05 -8.76
CA GLN A 37 3.34 -3.65 -10.15
C GLN A 37 2.36 -2.53 -10.56
N SER A 38 1.11 -2.61 -10.12
CA SER A 38 0.10 -1.58 -10.37
C SER A 38 0.44 -0.27 -9.65
N LEU A 39 0.84 -0.34 -8.38
CA LEU A 39 1.25 0.83 -7.59
C LEU A 39 2.53 1.50 -8.12
N ALA A 40 3.44 0.73 -8.72
CA ALA A 40 4.69 1.24 -9.28
C ALA A 40 4.45 2.32 -10.35
N ILE A 41 3.35 2.23 -11.10
CA ILE A 41 2.94 3.25 -12.09
C ILE A 41 2.65 4.58 -11.38
N ALA A 42 1.83 4.56 -10.32
CA ALA A 42 1.48 5.76 -9.56
C ALA A 42 2.70 6.40 -8.89
N ILE A 43 3.58 5.58 -8.32
CA ILE A 43 4.85 6.04 -7.71
C ILE A 43 5.75 6.67 -8.77
N LYS A 44 5.89 6.04 -9.95
CA LYS A 44 6.67 6.58 -11.07
C LYS A 44 6.10 7.91 -11.58
N ALA A 45 4.77 8.06 -11.60
CA ALA A 45 4.08 9.29 -11.94
C ALA A 45 4.23 10.39 -10.87
N GLY A 46 4.78 10.05 -9.70
CA GLY A 46 5.02 10.99 -8.60
C GLY A 46 3.80 11.24 -7.73
N ALA A 47 2.89 10.27 -7.62
CA ALA A 47 1.72 10.36 -6.75
C ALA A 47 2.10 10.74 -5.31
N THR A 48 1.32 11.63 -4.72
CA THR A 48 1.40 11.99 -3.31
C THR A 48 0.53 11.07 -2.47
N LYS A 49 0.70 11.06 -1.14
CA LYS A 49 -0.14 10.28 -0.23
C LYS A 49 -1.59 10.72 -0.31
N GLN A 50 -1.84 12.01 -0.53
CA GLN A 50 -3.18 12.55 -0.78
C GLN A 50 -3.88 11.84 -1.95
N VAL A 51 -3.20 11.57 -3.07
CA VAL A 51 -3.79 10.83 -4.21
C VAL A 51 -4.25 9.43 -3.79
N PHE A 52 -3.49 8.77 -2.91
CA PHE A 52 -3.88 7.46 -2.39
C PHE A 52 -5.11 7.59 -1.47
N ASP A 53 -5.18 8.60 -0.59
CA ASP A 53 -6.32 8.79 0.33
C ASP A 53 -7.61 9.21 -0.37
N ASP A 54 -7.51 9.94 -1.48
CA ASP A 54 -8.65 10.36 -2.30
C ASP A 54 -9.15 9.25 -3.24
N THR A 55 -8.38 8.16 -3.40
CA THR A 55 -8.75 7.03 -4.26
C THR A 55 -9.71 6.09 -3.52
N ILE A 56 -10.84 5.77 -4.17
CA ILE A 56 -11.83 4.84 -3.61
C ILE A 56 -11.23 3.42 -3.58
N GLY A 57 -11.27 2.78 -2.40
CA GLY A 57 -10.92 1.38 -2.24
C GLY A 57 -11.91 0.45 -2.94
N VAL A 58 -11.39 -0.59 -3.59
CA VAL A 58 -12.21 -1.65 -4.20
C VAL A 58 -12.36 -2.77 -3.18
N HIS A 59 -13.57 -2.95 -2.65
CA HIS A 59 -13.86 -3.91 -1.59
C HIS A 59 -14.50 -5.19 -2.14
N PRO A 60 -14.13 -6.40 -1.67
CA PRO A 60 -13.05 -6.72 -0.72
C PRO A 60 -11.72 -7.05 -1.41
N THR A 61 -10.64 -6.32 -1.13
CA THR A 61 -9.30 -6.63 -1.67
C THR A 61 -8.18 -6.29 -0.71
N ALA A 62 -7.06 -7.01 -0.77
CA ALA A 62 -5.85 -6.60 -0.04
C ALA A 62 -5.33 -5.23 -0.53
N ALA A 63 -5.51 -4.91 -1.82
CA ALA A 63 -5.03 -3.65 -2.39
C ALA A 63 -5.73 -2.42 -1.80
N GLU A 64 -6.97 -2.53 -1.30
CA GLU A 64 -7.73 -1.40 -0.74
C GLU A 64 -7.06 -0.80 0.51
N GLU A 65 -6.24 -1.58 1.20
CA GLU A 65 -5.47 -1.12 2.36
C GLU A 65 -4.48 0.00 1.98
N PHE A 66 -3.86 -0.04 0.79
CA PHE A 66 -2.93 1.00 0.35
C PHE A 66 -3.58 2.39 0.19
N VAL A 67 -4.89 2.44 -0.05
CA VAL A 67 -5.66 3.68 -0.21
C VAL A 67 -6.43 4.08 1.07
N THR A 68 -6.27 3.32 2.16
CA THR A 68 -6.92 3.59 3.45
C THR A 68 -5.94 3.79 4.63
N MET A 69 -4.62 3.71 4.38
CA MET A 69 -3.55 4.00 5.35
C MET A 69 -3.40 5.49 5.70
N ARG A 70 -4.33 6.03 6.51
CA ARG A 70 -4.37 7.47 6.85
C ARG A 70 -3.43 7.91 7.98
N THR A 71 -3.15 7.02 8.93
CA THR A 71 -2.34 7.36 10.11
C THR A 71 -0.94 6.75 9.98
N PRO A 72 0.14 7.55 10.04
CA PRO A 72 1.49 7.04 9.93
C PRO A 72 1.89 6.25 11.19
N ALA A 73 2.49 5.08 10.99
CA ALA A 73 3.04 4.28 12.08
C ALA A 73 4.31 4.91 12.71
N LYS A 74 5.05 5.71 11.94
CA LYS A 74 6.27 6.41 12.37
C LYS A 74 6.46 7.69 11.55
N ARG A 75 7.02 8.73 12.18
CA ARG A 75 7.44 9.99 11.56
C ARG A 75 8.96 10.14 11.60
#